data_AF-A0A4U0R750-F1
#
_entry.id   AF-A0A4U0R750-F1
#
_cell.length_a   1.000
_cell.length_b   1.000
_cell.length_c   1.000
_cell.angle_alpha   90.00
_cell.angle_beta   90.00
_cell.angle_gamma   90.00
#
_symmetry.space_group_name_H-M   'P 1'
#
loop_
_entity.id
_entity.type
_entity.pdbx_description
1 polymer ?
#
loop_
_entity_poly.entity_id
_entity_poly.type
_entity_poly.pdbx_seq_one_letter_code
_entity_poly.pdbx_strand_id
1 'polypeptide(L)'
;MSLLLFSLLAVGLLVLMTSPALAQGTVDLSPITNILTGIATTLTGPLGRAMATLAVIGIGAAWLMGYVDFRTVVYVVAGIAIVAGASVIVNAMWGQ
;
A
#
# COMPACT_ATOMS: atom_id res chain seq x y z
N MET A 1 -8.05 1.68 57.41
CA MET A 1 -6.78 1.54 56.66
C MET A 1 -6.72 0.26 55.80
N SER A 2 -7.43 -0.82 56.16
CA SER A 2 -7.47 -2.08 55.38
C SER A 2 -8.26 -1.99 54.06
N LEU A 3 -9.42 -1.31 54.03
CA LEU A 3 -10.27 -1.20 52.83
C LEU A 3 -9.61 -0.49 51.64
N LEU A 4 -8.83 0.56 51.89
CA LEU A 4 -8.11 1.30 50.85
C LEU A 4 -7.00 0.46 50.19
N LEU A 5 -6.40 -0.43 50.96
CA LEU A 5 -5.35 -1.33 50.51
C LEU A 5 -5.92 -2.43 49.60
N PHE A 6 -7.12 -2.93 49.94
CA PHE A 6 -7.87 -3.86 49.08
C PHE A 6 -8.33 -3.22 47.77
N SER A 7 -8.80 -1.96 47.77
CA SER A 7 -9.21 -1.29 46.53
C SER A 7 -8.02 -1.00 45.60
N LEU A 8 -6.85 -0.64 46.14
CA LEU A 8 -5.63 -0.44 45.35
C LEU A 8 -5.15 -1.74 44.70
N LEU A 9 -5.21 -2.85 45.44
CA LEU A 9 -4.84 -4.17 44.92
C LEU A 9 -5.81 -4.65 43.83
N ALA A 10 -7.11 -4.37 43.99
CA ALA A 10 -8.13 -4.72 43.00
C ALA A 10 -7.94 -3.96 41.67
N VAL A 11 -7.61 -2.66 41.73
CA VAL A 11 -7.29 -1.86 40.53
C VAL A 11 -6.02 -2.37 39.85
N GLY A 12 -4.98 -2.70 40.63
CA GLY A 12 -3.75 -3.28 40.09
C GLY A 12 -3.99 -4.62 39.37
N LEU A 13 -4.87 -5.47 39.91
CA LEU A 13 -5.25 -6.73 39.29
C LEU A 13 -6.08 -6.52 38.01
N LEU A 14 -6.94 -5.50 37.98
CA LEU A 14 -7.77 -5.16 36.80
C LEU A 14 -6.90 -4.68 35.62
N VAL A 15 -5.80 -3.98 35.90
CA VAL A 15 -4.80 -3.58 34.90
C VAL A 15 -4.05 -4.80 34.34
N LEU A 16 -3.74 -5.79 35.17
CA LEU A 16 -3.10 -7.04 34.77
C LEU A 16 -4.03 -7.96 33.95
N MET A 17 -5.35 -7.81 34.09
CA MET A 17 -6.36 -8.55 33.33
C MET A 17 -6.80 -7.84 32.03
N THR A 18 -6.16 -6.71 31.68
CA THR A 18 -6.29 -6.15 30.33
C THR A 18 -5.58 -7.07 29.34
N SER A 19 -6.37 -8.03 28.87
CA SER A 19 -6.11 -8.94 27.76
C SER A 19 -5.52 -8.19 26.53
N PRO A 20 -4.83 -8.91 25.62
CA PRO A 20 -4.06 -8.34 24.50
C PRO A 20 -4.81 -7.43 23.51
N ALA A 21 -6.09 -7.13 23.75
CA ALA A 21 -6.86 -6.13 23.03
C ALA A 21 -6.34 -4.69 23.23
N LEU A 22 -5.61 -4.39 24.32
CA LEU A 22 -4.94 -3.08 24.50
C LEU A 22 -3.50 -3.04 23.96
N ALA A 23 -2.93 -4.18 23.55
CA ALA A 23 -1.61 -4.25 22.91
C ALA A 23 -1.67 -4.04 21.38
N GLN A 24 -2.86 -3.95 20.79
CA GLN A 24 -3.05 -3.56 19.39
C GLN A 24 -2.81 -2.06 19.14
N GLY A 25 -2.58 -1.26 20.18
CA GLY A 25 -2.31 0.17 20.08
C GLY A 25 -0.83 0.58 20.04
N THR A 26 0.12 -0.37 20.01
CA THR A 26 1.55 -0.07 20.23
C THR A 26 2.53 -0.74 19.28
N VAL A 27 2.09 -1.16 18.09
CA VAL A 27 3.00 -1.30 16.94
C VAL A 27 2.70 -0.14 16.00
N ASP A 28 3.55 0.88 16.06
CA ASP A 28 3.45 2.03 15.14
C ASP A 28 3.80 1.57 13.72
N LEU A 29 2.79 1.09 13.00
CA LEU A 29 2.86 0.75 11.58
C LEU A 29 2.81 2.00 10.69
N SER A 30 2.71 3.20 11.28
CA SER A 30 2.69 4.46 10.53
C SER A 30 3.91 4.60 9.59
N PRO A 31 5.15 4.30 10.01
CA PRO A 31 6.30 4.44 9.12
C PRO A 31 6.22 3.51 7.90
N ILE A 32 5.88 2.23 8.11
CA ILE A 32 5.80 1.27 7.00
C ILE A 32 4.59 1.55 6.10
N THR A 33 3.45 1.93 6.68
CA THR A 33 2.23 2.30 5.93
C THR A 33 2.47 3.56 5.10
N ASN A 34 3.18 4.55 5.64
CA ASN A 34 3.53 5.78 4.93
C ASN A 34 4.51 5.52 3.78
N ILE A 35 5.49 4.63 3.97
CA ILE A 35 6.41 4.24 2.89
C ILE A 35 5.65 3.51 1.77
N LEU A 36 4.85 2.49 2.11
CA LEU A 36 4.12 1.71 1.10
C LEU A 36 3.10 2.57 0.35
N THR A 37 2.36 3.42 1.06
CA THR A 37 1.39 4.34 0.46
C THR A 37 2.09 5.42 -0.36
N GLY A 38 3.24 5.93 0.11
CA GLY A 38 4.05 6.91 -0.60
C GLY A 38 4.60 6.37 -1.92
N ILE A 39 5.12 5.13 -1.92
CA ILE A 39 5.57 4.45 -3.13
C ILE A 39 4.39 4.21 -4.07
N ALA A 40 3.27 3.65 -3.58
CA ALA A 40 2.08 3.40 -4.39
C ALA A 40 1.55 4.68 -5.05
N THR A 41 1.50 5.78 -4.29
CA THR A 41 1.06 7.09 -4.79
C THR A 41 2.04 7.68 -5.78
N THR A 42 3.35 7.50 -5.57
CA THR A 42 4.38 7.99 -6.51
C THR A 42 4.33 7.22 -7.83
N LEU A 43 4.14 5.89 -7.77
CA LEU A 43 4.06 5.01 -8.93
C LEU A 43 2.75 5.16 -9.73
N THR A 44 1.64 5.50 -9.08
CA THR A 44 0.32 5.68 -9.75
C THR A 44 -0.04 7.15 -10.00
N GLY A 45 0.71 8.08 -9.40
CA GLY A 45 0.51 9.52 -9.48
C GLY A 45 1.12 10.18 -10.72
N PRO A 46 1.34 11.51 -10.69
CA PRO A 46 1.83 12.28 -11.84
C PRO A 46 3.17 11.78 -12.40
N LEU A 47 4.09 11.37 -11.51
CA LEU A 47 5.39 10.82 -11.90
C LEU A 47 5.22 9.52 -12.69
N GLY A 48 4.44 8.57 -12.16
CA GLY A 48 4.13 7.31 -12.83
C GLY A 48 3.51 7.50 -14.23
N ARG A 49 2.61 8.47 -14.37
CA ARG A 49 2.01 8.83 -15.67
C ARG A 49 3.04 9.38 -16.65
N ALA A 50 3.95 10.23 -16.19
CA ALA A 50 5.03 10.76 -17.02
C ALA A 50 5.97 9.62 -17.50
N MET A 51 6.37 8.72 -16.60
CA MET A 51 7.20 7.55 -16.94
C MET A 51 6.50 6.60 -17.92
N ALA A 52 5.20 6.33 -17.71
CA ALA A 52 4.41 5.53 -18.63
C ALA A 52 4.33 6.18 -20.03
N THR A 53 4.14 7.49 -20.09
CA THR A 53 4.10 8.23 -21.36
C THR A 53 5.42 8.10 -22.12
N LEU A 54 6.56 8.28 -21.43
CA LEU A 54 7.88 8.09 -22.03
C LEU A 54 8.10 6.64 -22.51
N ALA A 55 7.64 5.65 -21.73
CA ALA A 55 7.74 4.25 -22.11
C ALA A 55 6.92 3.92 -23.37
N VAL A 56 5.68 4.45 -23.48
CA VAL A 56 4.82 4.27 -24.66
C VAL A 56 5.46 4.90 -25.91
N ILE A 57 6.06 6.09 -25.78
CA ILE A 57 6.78 6.73 -26.88
C ILE A 57 7.97 5.88 -27.32
N GLY A 58 8.78 5.40 -26.35
CA GLY A 58 9.96 4.59 -26.64
C GLY A 58 9.63 3.27 -27.34
N ILE A 59 8.65 2.52 -26.83
CA ILE A 59 8.25 1.24 -27.43
C ILE A 59 7.58 1.43 -28.80
N GLY A 60 6.80 2.49 -28.97
CA GLY A 60 6.19 2.84 -30.26
C GLY A 60 7.26 3.17 -31.31
N ALA A 61 8.27 3.95 -30.94
CA ALA A 61 9.41 4.23 -31.81
C ALA A 61 10.20 2.95 -32.15
N ALA A 62 10.50 2.12 -31.15
CA ALA A 62 11.23 0.86 -31.34
C ALA A 62 10.49 -0.14 -32.25
N TRP A 63 9.16 -0.16 -32.19
CA TRP A 63 8.31 -0.96 -33.07
C TRP A 63 8.36 -0.45 -34.52
N LEU A 64 8.23 0.87 -34.74
CA LEU A 64 8.30 1.47 -36.08
C LEU A 64 9.68 1.28 -36.74
N MET A 65 10.75 1.23 -35.95
CA MET A 65 12.10 0.97 -36.44
C MET A 65 12.37 -0.52 -36.70
N GLY A 66 11.41 -1.42 -36.45
CA GLY A 66 11.55 -2.86 -36.69
C GLY A 66 12.46 -3.60 -35.70
N TYR A 67 12.86 -2.95 -34.60
CA TYR A 67 13.70 -3.57 -33.57
C TYR A 67 12.91 -4.52 -32.65
N VAL A 68 11.59 -4.38 -32.62
CA VAL A 68 10.71 -5.06 -31.66
C VAL A 68 9.43 -5.55 -32.36
N ASP A 69 8.99 -6.76 -32.01
CA ASP A 69 7.75 -7.34 -32.53
C ASP A 69 6.49 -6.76 -31.87
N PHE A 70 5.36 -6.81 -32.58
CA PHE A 70 4.06 -6.35 -32.10
C PHE A 70 3.65 -6.98 -30.76
N ARG A 71 4.01 -8.24 -30.52
CA ARG A 71 3.73 -8.95 -29.25
C ARG A 71 4.36 -8.23 -28.05
N THR A 72 5.61 -7.79 -28.20
CA THR A 72 6.34 -7.09 -27.15
C THR A 72 5.70 -5.73 -26.85
N VAL A 73 5.25 -5.02 -27.89
CA VAL A 73 4.50 -3.76 -27.73
C VAL A 73 3.23 -3.99 -26.90
N VAL A 74 2.46 -5.04 -27.24
CA VAL A 74 1.22 -5.38 -26.53
C VAL A 74 1.51 -5.70 -25.06
N TYR A 75 2.59 -6.44 -24.75
CA TYR A 75 2.95 -6.74 -23.35
C TYR A 75 3.29 -5.47 -22.55
N VAL A 76 4.02 -4.53 -23.16
CA VAL A 76 4.38 -3.26 -22.50
C VAL A 76 3.13 -2.42 -22.23
N VAL A 77 2.25 -2.26 -23.24
CA VAL A 77 1.01 -1.48 -23.10
C VAL A 77 0.06 -2.12 -22.09
N ALA A 78 -0.08 -3.45 -22.11
CA ALA A 78 -0.89 -4.18 -21.14
C ALA A 78 -0.37 -4.00 -19.71
N GLY A 79 0.96 -4.07 -19.50
CA GLY A 79 1.57 -3.83 -18.20
C GLY A 79 1.27 -2.43 -17.66
N ILE A 80 1.37 -1.40 -18.51
CA ILE A 80 1.04 -0.02 -18.14
C ILE A 80 -0.44 0.12 -17.77
N ALA A 81 -1.34 -0.51 -18.54
CA ALA A 81 -2.77 -0.50 -18.24
C ALA A 81 -3.10 -1.17 -16.89
N ILE A 82 -2.44 -2.27 -16.57
CA ILE A 82 -2.59 -2.97 -15.28
C ILE A 82 -2.09 -2.09 -14.12
N VAL A 83 -0.93 -1.45 -14.25
CA VAL A 83 -0.40 -0.55 -13.21
C VAL A 83 -1.33 0.63 -12.97
N ALA A 84 -1.88 1.22 -14.05
CA ALA A 84 -2.83 2.32 -13.94
C ALA A 84 -4.18 1.88 -13.33
N GLY A 85 -4.61 0.64 -13.57
CA GLY A 85 -5.85 0.07 -13.05
C GLY A 85 -5.72 -0.60 -11.68
N ALA A 86 -4.51 -0.77 -11.14
CA ALA A 86 -4.26 -1.54 -9.93
C ALA A 86 -5.06 -1.03 -8.71
N SER A 87 -5.13 0.30 -8.53
CA SER A 87 -5.89 0.90 -7.43
C SER A 87 -7.40 0.63 -7.54
N VAL A 88 -7.95 0.64 -8.75
CA VAL A 88 -9.38 0.36 -9.00
C VAL A 88 -9.70 -1.10 -8.65
N ILE A 89 -8.84 -2.04 -9.08
CA ILE A 89 -9.03 -3.47 -8.81
C ILE A 89 -8.94 -3.77 -7.32
N VAL A 90 -7.90 -3.27 -6.64
CA VAL A 90 -7.72 -3.48 -5.20
C VAL A 90 -8.86 -2.84 -4.40
N ASN A 91 -9.28 -1.63 -4.76
CA ASN A 91 -10.41 -0.98 -4.10
C ASN A 91 -11.73 -1.73 -4.35
N ALA A 92 -11.93 -2.33 -5.51
CA ALA A 92 -13.12 -3.15 -5.76
C ALA A 92 -13.14 -4.47 -4.96
N MET A 93 -11.97 -5.01 -4.61
CA MET A 93 -11.85 -6.26 -3.87
C MET A 93 -11.93 -6.10 -2.34
N TRP A 94 -11.34 -5.02 -1.81
CA TRP A 94 -11.23 -4.79 -0.36
C TRP A 94 -11.96 -3.52 0.12
N GLY A 95 -12.42 -2.67 -0.78
CA GLY A 95 -13.21 -1.49 -0.44
C GLY A 95 -14.67 -1.87 -0.20
N GLN A 96 -15.00 -2.11 1.07
CA GLN A 96 -16.33 -1.81 1.61
C GLN A 96 -16.34 -0.41 2.19
#